data_AF-Q9Y9G3-F1
#
_entry.id   AF-Q9Y9G3-F1
#
_cell.length_a   1.000
_cell.length_b   1.000
_cell.length_c   1.000
_cell.angle_alpha   90.00
_cell.angle_beta   90.00
_cell.angle_gamma   90.00
#
_symmetry.space_group_name_H-M   'P 1'
#
loop_
_entity.id
_entity.type
_entity.pdbx_description
1 polymer ?
#
loop_
_entity_poly.entity_id
_entity_poly.type
_entity_poly.pdbx_seq_one_letter_code
_entity_poly.pdbx_strand_id
1 'polypeptide(L)'
;MGVNEAYEALLRACGDGDFEECRSGYQRFLEEACREAGTCPKRRSSGAGRGKYVWVESIIRSGVPDGRSRLILYVISRYLVNVKGLEPGEAEAVIDEFLRVCCEKHGNCRKIYKSWIRNVLRRVREGGWRPWTLERIRSEDPELYRIIEPIVSAGGG
;
A
#
# COMPACT_ATOMS: atom_id res chain seq x y z
N MET A 1 5.30 -17.50 29.09
CA MET A 1 5.93 -16.26 29.53
C MET A 1 4.78 -15.33 29.87
N GLY A 2 4.68 -14.85 31.10
CA GLY A 2 3.57 -13.95 31.48
C GLY A 2 3.75 -12.55 30.89
N VAL A 3 2.68 -11.74 30.79
CA VAL A 3 2.78 -10.36 30.27
C VAL A 3 3.79 -9.52 31.04
N ASN A 4 3.90 -9.74 32.35
CA ASN A 4 4.88 -9.05 33.19
C ASN A 4 6.33 -9.40 32.80
N GLU A 5 6.61 -10.66 32.49
CA GLU A 5 7.93 -11.09 32.01
C GLU A 5 8.26 -10.49 30.63
N ALA A 6 7.25 -10.39 29.75
CA ALA A 6 7.40 -9.77 28.44
C ALA A 6 7.63 -8.24 28.53
N TYR A 7 7.04 -7.57 29.52
CA TYR A 7 7.26 -6.15 29.78
C TYR A 7 8.69 -5.88 30.26
N GLU A 8 9.21 -6.69 31.19
CA GLU A 8 10.60 -6.59 31.65
C GLU A 8 11.61 -6.90 30.54
N ALA A 9 11.28 -7.79 29.61
CA ALA A 9 12.09 -8.04 28.42
C ALA A 9 12.10 -6.84 27.45
N LEU A 10 10.96 -6.17 27.30
CA LEU A 10 10.85 -4.93 26.51
C LEU A 10 11.71 -3.81 27.12
N LEU A 11 11.60 -3.57 28.43
CA LEU A 11 12.36 -2.50 29.09
C LEU A 11 13.87 -2.69 28.90
N ARG A 12 14.38 -3.92 29.02
CA ARG A 12 15.78 -4.24 28.74
C ARG A 12 16.15 -4.02 27.27
N ALA A 13 15.33 -4.51 26.34
CA ALA A 13 15.56 -4.33 24.91
C ALA A 13 15.59 -2.84 24.48
N CYS A 14 14.84 -1.97 25.16
CA CYS A 14 14.82 -0.53 24.87
C CYS A 14 15.81 0.31 25.70
N GLY A 15 16.27 -0.21 26.84
CA GLY A 15 17.25 0.46 27.69
C GLY A 15 18.69 0.23 27.23
N ASP A 16 19.01 -1.01 26.85
CA ASP A 16 20.37 -1.44 26.56
C ASP A 16 20.62 -1.70 25.05
N GLY A 17 19.55 -1.84 24.26
CA GLY A 17 19.60 -2.21 22.84
C GLY A 17 19.48 -1.03 21.89
N ASP A 18 19.64 -1.32 20.59
CA ASP A 18 19.37 -0.33 19.53
C ASP A 18 17.87 -0.18 19.21
N PHE A 19 17.54 0.75 18.31
CA PHE A 19 16.15 1.00 17.95
C PHE A 19 15.42 -0.22 17.38
N GLU A 20 16.10 -1.09 16.62
CA GLU A 20 15.50 -2.29 16.04
C GLU A 20 15.31 -3.39 17.08
N GLU A 21 16.21 -3.50 18.06
CA GLU A 21 16.04 -4.38 19.22
C GLU A 21 14.88 -3.93 20.10
N CYS A 22 14.79 -2.64 20.40
CA CYS A 22 13.67 -2.04 21.14
C CYS A 22 12.34 -2.28 20.41
N ARG A 23 12.30 -2.04 19.10
CA ARG A 23 11.13 -2.30 18.25
C ARG A 23 10.71 -3.77 18.27
N SER A 24 11.67 -4.68 18.20
CA SER A 24 11.45 -6.12 18.27
C SER A 24 10.97 -6.58 19.65
N GLY A 25 11.48 -5.97 20.72
CA GLY A 25 10.98 -6.15 22.09
C GLY A 25 9.54 -5.68 22.23
N TYR A 26 9.21 -4.50 21.68
CA TYR A 26 7.87 -3.91 21.76
C TYR A 26 6.84 -4.78 21.06
N GLN A 27 7.21 -5.32 19.90
CA GLN A 27 6.35 -6.24 19.16
C GLN A 27 6.06 -7.53 19.94
N ARG A 28 7.07 -8.13 20.57
CA ARG A 28 6.91 -9.33 21.41
C ARG A 28 6.02 -9.07 22.63
N PHE A 29 6.20 -7.93 23.29
CA PHE A 29 5.35 -7.52 24.41
C PHE A 29 3.88 -7.40 23.99
N LEU A 30 3.60 -6.73 22.86
CA LEU A 30 2.24 -6.61 22.35
C LEU A 30 1.61 -7.97 22.05
N GLU A 31 2.37 -8.92 21.50
CA GLU A 31 1.88 -10.28 21.20
C GLU A 31 1.49 -11.05 22.47
N GLU A 32 2.27 -10.94 23.55
CA GLU A 32 1.95 -11.58 24.84
C GLU A 32 0.77 -10.89 25.54
N ALA A 33 0.78 -9.55 25.59
CA ALA A 33 -0.31 -8.75 26.16
C ALA A 33 -1.65 -9.05 25.48
N CYS A 34 -1.62 -9.21 24.16
CA CYS A 34 -2.79 -9.55 23.37
C CYS A 34 -3.27 -11.00 23.56
N ARG A 35 -2.36 -11.95 23.80
CA ARG A 35 -2.70 -13.35 24.10
C ARG A 35 -3.46 -13.44 25.42
N GLU A 36 -3.01 -12.71 26.43
CA GLU A 36 -3.63 -12.69 27.76
C GLU A 36 -4.98 -11.95 27.75
N ALA A 37 -5.08 -10.83 27.01
CA ALA A 37 -6.30 -10.03 26.93
C ALA A 37 -7.43 -10.65 26.06
N GLY A 38 -7.17 -11.73 25.31
CA GLY A 38 -8.17 -12.41 24.47
C GLY A 38 -8.69 -11.61 23.25
N THR A 39 -8.32 -10.34 23.11
CA THR A 39 -8.75 -9.46 22.01
C THR A 39 -7.54 -8.78 21.37
N CYS A 40 -6.83 -9.50 20.52
CA CYS A 40 -5.80 -8.86 19.69
C CYS A 40 -6.49 -8.07 18.55
N PRO A 41 -6.20 -6.78 18.34
CA PRO A 41 -6.41 -6.19 17.04
C PRO A 41 -5.56 -7.00 16.07
N LYS A 42 -6.20 -7.70 15.12
CA LYS A 42 -5.48 -8.44 14.08
C LYS A 42 -4.50 -7.45 13.47
N ARG A 43 -3.19 -7.65 13.66
CA ARG A 43 -2.19 -7.03 12.79
C ARG A 43 -2.71 -7.31 11.39
N ARG A 44 -3.06 -6.26 10.64
CA ARG A 44 -3.18 -6.39 9.19
C ARG A 44 -1.81 -6.89 8.78
N SER A 45 -1.70 -8.20 8.56
CA SER A 45 -0.47 -8.83 8.16
C SER A 45 -0.06 -8.09 6.91
N SER A 46 0.99 -7.29 7.03
CA SER A 46 1.55 -6.55 5.91
C SER A 46 1.95 -7.51 4.79
N GLY A 47 2.03 -8.82 5.04
CA GLY A 47 2.40 -9.89 4.09
C GLY A 47 1.27 -10.59 3.32
N ALA A 48 0.08 -10.82 3.87
CA ALA A 48 -0.89 -11.73 3.22
C ALA A 48 -1.52 -11.13 1.93
N GLY A 49 -1.48 -9.80 1.77
CA GLY A 49 -1.88 -9.10 0.56
C GLY A 49 -0.72 -8.73 -0.38
N ARG A 50 0.55 -8.88 0.06
CA ARG A 50 1.71 -8.42 -0.71
C ARG A 50 1.79 -9.11 -2.07
N GLY A 51 1.55 -10.42 -2.13
CA GLY A 51 1.52 -11.20 -3.39
C GLY A 51 0.40 -10.78 -4.35
N LYS A 52 -0.80 -10.50 -3.83
CA LYS A 52 -1.98 -10.18 -4.66
C LYS A 52 -1.86 -8.83 -5.39
N TYR A 53 -1.12 -7.89 -4.83
CA TYR A 53 -1.00 -6.54 -5.38
C TYR A 53 0.41 -6.21 -5.91
N VAL A 54 1.29 -7.20 -6.07
CA VAL A 54 2.63 -7.00 -6.70
C VAL A 54 2.49 -6.29 -8.04
N TRP A 55 1.48 -6.66 -8.84
CA TRP A 55 1.21 -6.03 -10.13
C TRP A 55 0.92 -4.53 -10.03
N VAL A 56 0.31 -4.06 -8.93
CA VAL A 56 0.05 -2.62 -8.70
C VAL A 56 1.37 -1.89 -8.45
N GLU A 57 2.27 -2.47 -7.64
CA GLU A 57 3.60 -1.91 -7.41
C GLU A 57 4.45 -1.93 -8.70
N SER A 58 4.29 -2.93 -9.55
CA SER A 58 4.92 -2.97 -10.88
C SER A 58 4.41 -1.85 -11.79
N ILE A 59 3.10 -1.57 -11.80
CA ILE A 59 2.53 -0.43 -12.54
C ILE A 59 3.09 0.90 -12.01
N ILE A 60 3.17 1.08 -10.70
CA ILE A 60 3.70 2.31 -10.09
C ILE A 60 5.16 2.54 -10.51
N ARG A 61 6.00 1.50 -10.46
CA ARG A 61 7.43 1.58 -10.83
C ARG A 61 7.69 1.72 -12.33
N SER A 62 6.85 1.12 -13.16
CA SER A 62 7.02 1.13 -14.63
C SER A 62 6.36 2.33 -15.28
N GLY A 63 5.36 2.94 -14.63
CA GLY A 63 4.47 3.90 -15.27
C GLY A 63 3.62 3.25 -16.37
N VAL A 64 2.77 4.05 -17.01
CA VAL A 64 1.93 3.61 -18.12
C VAL A 64 1.88 4.66 -19.24
N PRO A 65 1.69 4.24 -20.50
CA PRO A 65 1.55 5.17 -21.61
C PRO A 65 0.20 5.89 -21.60
N ASP A 66 -0.87 5.27 -21.09
CA ASP A 66 -2.17 5.94 -20.91
C ASP A 66 -3.00 5.35 -19.74
N GLY A 67 -4.13 5.99 -19.42
CA GLY A 67 -5.05 5.49 -18.38
C GLY A 67 -4.68 5.89 -16.95
N ARG A 68 -3.70 6.79 -16.75
CA ARG A 68 -3.18 7.21 -15.43
C ARG A 68 -4.27 7.64 -14.46
N SER A 69 -5.22 8.48 -14.87
CA SER A 69 -6.31 8.93 -14.01
C SER A 69 -7.23 7.78 -13.61
N ARG A 70 -7.51 6.84 -14.52
CA ARG A 70 -8.35 5.66 -14.26
C ARG A 70 -7.68 4.72 -13.26
N LEU A 71 -6.38 4.49 -13.41
CA LEU A 71 -5.58 3.73 -12.45
C LEU A 71 -5.51 4.40 -11.09
N ILE A 72 -5.30 5.72 -11.04
CA ILE A 72 -5.31 6.46 -9.77
C ILE A 72 -6.66 6.28 -9.07
N LEU A 73 -7.77 6.44 -9.78
CA LEU A 73 -9.11 6.39 -9.20
C LEU A 73 -9.54 4.98 -8.73
N TYR A 74 -9.30 3.96 -9.54
CA TYR A 74 -9.86 2.63 -9.32
C TYR A 74 -8.89 1.63 -8.68
N VAL A 75 -7.58 1.90 -8.71
CA VAL A 75 -6.55 0.95 -8.27
C VAL A 75 -5.58 1.58 -7.29
N ILE A 76 -4.74 2.53 -7.74
CA ILE A 76 -3.56 3.01 -7.00
C ILE A 76 -3.98 3.69 -5.70
N SER A 77 -4.91 4.67 -5.73
CA SER A 77 -5.37 5.35 -4.50
C SER A 77 -5.93 4.38 -3.46
N ARG A 78 -6.74 3.42 -3.91
CA ARG A 78 -7.37 2.38 -3.08
C ARG A 78 -6.35 1.43 -2.49
N TYR A 79 -5.32 1.10 -3.26
CA TYR A 79 -4.23 0.24 -2.83
C TYR A 79 -3.41 0.96 -1.76
N LEU A 80 -2.95 2.18 -2.04
CA LEU A 80 -2.10 2.95 -1.14
C LEU A 80 -2.78 3.20 0.22
N VAL A 81 -4.03 3.65 0.21
CA VAL A 81 -4.71 4.03 1.46
C VAL A 81 -5.35 2.82 2.16
N ASN A 82 -6.09 1.98 1.45
CA ASN A 82 -6.92 0.95 2.11
C ASN A 82 -6.25 -0.43 2.17
N VAL A 83 -5.18 -0.68 1.41
CA VAL A 83 -4.40 -1.92 1.49
C VAL A 83 -3.07 -1.68 2.20
N LYS A 84 -2.25 -0.74 1.69
CA LYS A 84 -0.93 -0.41 2.23
C LYS A 84 -1.01 0.44 3.51
N GLY A 85 -2.13 1.13 3.71
CA GLY A 85 -2.39 1.87 4.96
C GLY A 85 -1.65 3.20 5.04
N LEU A 86 -1.25 3.77 3.90
CA LEU A 86 -0.52 5.03 3.86
C LEU A 86 -1.41 6.21 4.25
N GLU A 87 -0.81 7.20 4.90
CA GLU A 87 -1.47 8.48 5.15
C GLU A 87 -1.59 9.30 3.85
N PRO A 88 -2.55 10.24 3.74
CA PRO A 88 -2.87 10.93 2.48
C PRO A 88 -1.68 11.64 1.85
N GLY A 89 -0.79 12.23 2.66
CA GLY A 89 0.42 12.90 2.18
C GLY A 89 1.43 11.92 1.57
N GLU A 90 1.62 10.75 2.19
CA GLU A 90 2.50 9.69 1.66
C GLU A 90 1.93 9.10 0.36
N ALA A 91 0.62 8.86 0.33
CA ALA A 91 -0.06 8.38 -0.87
C ALA A 91 -0.01 9.40 -2.02
N GLU A 92 -0.12 10.71 -1.73
CA GLU A 92 0.06 11.78 -2.73
C GLU A 92 1.48 11.75 -3.30
N ALA A 93 2.52 11.61 -2.47
CA ALA A 93 3.91 11.53 -2.92
C ALA A 93 4.16 10.33 -3.86
N VAL A 94 3.58 9.16 -3.55
CA VAL A 94 3.69 7.98 -4.42
C VAL A 94 2.96 8.20 -5.76
N ILE A 95 1.81 8.89 -5.75
CA ILE A 95 1.09 9.22 -6.99
C ILE A 95 1.88 10.24 -7.82
N ASP A 96 2.47 11.25 -7.19
CA ASP A 96 3.33 12.22 -7.86
C ASP A 96 4.53 11.52 -8.55
N GLU A 97 5.15 10.56 -7.86
CA GLU A 97 6.22 9.74 -8.43
C GLU A 97 5.73 8.88 -9.61
N PHE A 98 4.58 8.21 -9.47
CA PHE A 98 3.98 7.48 -10.60
C PHE A 98 3.75 8.37 -11.82
N LEU A 99 3.26 9.60 -11.62
CA LEU A 99 3.03 10.55 -12.72
C LEU A 99 4.35 11.01 -13.36
N ARG A 100 5.38 11.23 -12.56
CA ARG A 100 6.74 11.54 -13.03
C ARG A 100 7.28 10.40 -13.90
N VAL A 101 7.22 9.16 -13.41
CA VAL A 101 7.66 7.96 -14.15
C VAL A 101 6.89 7.80 -15.46
N CYS A 102 5.58 8.05 -15.49
CA CYS A 102 4.81 8.00 -16.73
C CYS A 102 5.24 9.05 -17.76
N CYS A 103 5.58 10.26 -17.31
CA CYS A 103 6.07 11.31 -18.18
C CYS A 103 7.45 10.96 -18.75
N GLU A 104 8.38 10.51 -17.90
CA GLU A 104 9.76 10.19 -18.30
C GLU A 104 9.87 8.97 -19.20
N LYS A 105 9.15 7.89 -18.89
CA LYS A 105 9.28 6.61 -19.63
C LYS A 105 8.37 6.51 -20.84
N HIS A 106 7.22 7.19 -20.81
CA HIS A 106 6.17 7.02 -21.82
C HIS A 106 5.72 8.33 -22.48
N GLY A 107 6.35 9.46 -22.14
CA GLY A 107 5.97 10.78 -22.68
C GLY A 107 4.59 11.28 -22.23
N ASN A 108 3.91 10.59 -21.31
CA ASN A 108 2.57 10.98 -20.87
C ASN A 108 2.64 12.01 -19.75
N CYS A 109 2.97 13.25 -20.11
CA CYS A 109 3.17 14.36 -19.18
C CYS A 109 1.91 15.20 -18.92
N ARG A 110 0.73 14.75 -19.39
CA ARG A 110 -0.53 15.51 -19.20
C ARG A 110 -0.77 15.76 -17.70
N LYS A 111 -1.13 16.99 -17.36
CA LYS A 111 -1.29 17.43 -15.96
C LYS A 111 -2.49 16.74 -15.30
N ILE A 112 -2.27 16.23 -14.08
CA ILE A 112 -3.33 15.83 -13.15
C ILE A 112 -3.22 16.76 -11.93
N TYR A 113 -4.33 17.38 -11.54
CA TYR A 113 -4.32 18.38 -10.47
C TYR A 113 -4.21 17.71 -9.10
N LYS A 114 -3.32 18.25 -8.25
CA LYS A 114 -3.15 17.80 -6.85
C LYS A 114 -4.44 17.86 -6.04
N SER A 115 -5.28 18.88 -6.27
CA SER A 115 -6.60 18.99 -5.64
C SER A 115 -7.51 17.80 -5.96
N TRP A 116 -7.47 17.31 -7.20
CA TRP A 116 -8.22 16.13 -7.62
C TRP A 116 -7.67 14.86 -6.94
N ILE A 117 -6.34 14.69 -6.90
CA ILE A 117 -5.68 13.55 -6.22
C ILE A 117 -6.07 13.51 -4.75
N ARG A 118 -5.97 14.64 -4.02
CA ARG A 118 -6.37 14.74 -2.61
C ARG A 118 -7.83 14.41 -2.40
N ASN A 119 -8.71 14.89 -3.28
CA ASN A 119 -10.13 14.57 -3.20
C ASN A 119 -10.37 13.06 -3.38
N VAL A 120 -9.72 12.43 -4.35
CA VAL A 120 -9.81 10.98 -4.59
C VAL A 120 -9.31 10.21 -3.37
N LEU A 121 -8.13 10.52 -2.83
CA LEU A 121 -7.57 9.87 -1.66
C LEU A 121 -8.50 9.97 -0.44
N ARG A 122 -9.06 11.17 -0.19
CA ARG A 122 -10.03 11.39 0.88
C ARG A 122 -11.28 10.53 0.71
N ARG A 123 -11.91 10.57 -0.46
CA ARG A 123 -13.14 9.80 -0.74
C ARG A 123 -12.92 8.29 -0.66
N VAL A 124 -11.77 7.83 -1.15
CA VAL A 124 -11.38 6.42 -1.08
C VAL A 124 -11.17 5.96 0.35
N ARG A 125 -10.54 6.79 1.19
CA ARG A 125 -10.36 6.51 2.62
C ARG A 125 -11.70 6.40 3.34
N GLU A 126 -12.55 7.41 3.19
CA GLU A 126 -13.88 7.48 3.79
C GLU A 126 -14.76 6.31 3.35
N GLY A 127 -14.73 5.97 2.05
CA GLY A 127 -15.54 4.89 1.49
C GLY A 127 -14.97 3.48 1.72
N GLY A 128 -13.74 3.35 2.23
CA GLY A 128 -13.10 2.04 2.45
C GLY A 128 -12.94 1.18 1.19
N TRP A 129 -12.96 1.77 0.00
CA TRP A 129 -13.00 1.03 -1.27
C TRP A 129 -11.71 0.24 -1.51
N ARG A 130 -11.86 -1.00 -2.01
CA ARG A 130 -10.73 -1.84 -2.44
C ARG A 130 -10.36 -1.60 -3.91
N PRO A 131 -9.09 -1.82 -4.29
CA PRO A 131 -8.65 -1.77 -5.69
C PRO A 131 -9.49 -2.68 -6.57
N TRP A 132 -9.72 -2.28 -7.82
CA TRP A 132 -10.24 -3.20 -8.83
C TRP A 132 -9.26 -4.37 -9.05
N THR A 133 -9.81 -5.56 -9.28
CA THR A 133 -9.04 -6.73 -9.71
C THR A 133 -8.72 -6.64 -11.19
N LEU A 134 -7.70 -7.36 -11.65
CA LEU A 134 -7.38 -7.45 -13.09
C LEU A 134 -8.56 -7.97 -13.91
N GLU A 135 -9.30 -8.95 -13.39
CA GLU A 135 -10.52 -9.46 -14.01
C GLU A 135 -11.59 -8.38 -14.18
N ARG A 136 -11.82 -7.56 -13.14
CA ARG A 136 -12.76 -6.43 -13.23
C ARG A 136 -12.29 -5.37 -14.21
N ILE A 137 -10.99 -5.07 -14.26
CA ILE A 137 -10.45 -4.14 -15.25
C ILE A 137 -10.67 -4.71 -16.65
N ARG A 138 -10.42 -6.01 -16.87
CA ARG A 138 -10.65 -6.68 -18.15
C ARG A 138 -12.09 -6.58 -18.63
N SER A 139 -13.07 -6.70 -17.73
CA SER A 139 -14.49 -6.62 -18.09
C SER A 139 -15.02 -5.19 -18.24
N GLU A 140 -14.65 -4.28 -17.33
CA GLU A 140 -15.23 -2.92 -17.25
C GLU A 140 -14.44 -1.88 -18.05
N ASP A 141 -13.12 -2.08 -18.23
CA ASP A 141 -12.25 -1.20 -19.00
C ASP A 141 -11.23 -2.04 -19.82
N PRO A 142 -11.69 -2.73 -20.88
CA PRO A 142 -10.84 -3.60 -21.70
C PRO A 142 -9.68 -2.86 -22.38
N GLU A 143 -9.82 -1.54 -22.61
CA GLU A 143 -8.74 -0.71 -23.12
C GLU A 143 -7.63 -0.54 -22.08
N LEU A 144 -7.99 -0.16 -20.85
CA LEU A 144 -7.01 -0.06 -19.77
C LEU A 144 -6.34 -1.40 -19.49
N TYR A 145 -7.09 -2.50 -19.54
CA TYR A 145 -6.54 -3.84 -19.38
C TYR A 145 -5.44 -4.13 -20.42
N ARG A 146 -5.68 -3.85 -21.71
CA ARG A 146 -4.70 -4.02 -22.79
C ARG A 146 -3.43 -3.19 -22.57
N ILE A 147 -3.56 -2.00 -21.98
CA ILE A 147 -2.42 -1.13 -21.69
C ILE A 147 -1.55 -1.71 -20.56
N ILE A 148 -2.16 -2.26 -19.51
CA ILE A 148 -1.42 -2.70 -18.32
C ILE A 148 -0.96 -4.16 -18.39
N GLU A 149 -1.63 -5.01 -19.16
CA GLU A 149 -1.33 -6.44 -19.27
C GLU A 149 0.15 -6.76 -19.58
N PRO A 150 0.84 -6.07 -20.52
CA PRO A 150 2.25 -6.31 -20.79
C PRO A 150 3.15 -6.03 -19.57
N ILE A 151 2.81 -5.00 -18.78
CA ILE A 151 3.57 -4.59 -17.59
C ILE A 151 3.36 -5.61 -16.47
N VAL A 152 2.12 -6.08 -16.31
CA VAL A 152 1.75 -7.06 -15.29
C VAL A 152 2.40 -8.41 -15.57
N SER A 153 2.44 -8.83 -16.84
CA SER A 153 3.01 -10.13 -17.26
C SER A 153 4.53 -10.14 -17.16
N ALA A 154 5.20 -9.01 -17.42
CA ALA A 154 6.67 -8.90 -17.31
C ALA A 154 7.18 -8.83 -15.85
N GLY A 155 6.31 -8.48 -14.89
CA GLY A 155 6.67 -8.33 -13.47
C GLY A 155 6.35 -9.55 -12.59
N GLY A 156 5.98 -10.68 -13.19
CA GLY A 156 5.58 -11.92 -12.51
C GLY A 156 6.60 -13.06 -12.58
N GLY A 157 7.85 -12.77 -12.96
CA GLY A 157 8.98 -13.72 -12.97
C GLY A 157 9.81 -13.66 -11.71
#